data_AF-A0A0D3J0M6-F1
#
_entry.id   AF-A0A0D3J0M6-F1
#
_cell.length_a   1.000
_cell.length_b   1.000
_cell.length_c   1.000
_cell.angle_alpha   90.00
_cell.angle_beta   90.00
_cell.angle_gamma   90.00
#
_symmetry.space_group_name_H-M   'P 1'
#
loop_
_entity.id
_entity.type
_entity.pdbx_description
1 polymer ?
#
loop_
_entity_poly.entity_id
_entity_poly.type
_entity_poly.pdbx_seq_one_letter_code
_entity_poly.pdbx_strand_id
1 'polypeptide(L)'
;MDDCLQQLLNNTTAFLETECPKLFVSKAIGYAVIAGSALVKLPQILKIHRAGSVAGISHASVLFEFVATLVNVSYFLPLGYPFSTWGENAFLLAQ
;
A
#
# COMPACT_ATOMS: atom_id res chain seq x y z
N MET A 1 -1.68 -9.80 16.60
CA MET A 1 -0.81 -10.10 15.44
C MET A 1 0.38 -10.93 15.89
N ASP A 2 0.81 -10.69 17.12
CA ASP A 2 1.92 -11.36 17.79
C ASP A 2 1.58 -12.82 18.14
N ASP A 3 0.33 -13.17 18.45
CA ASP A 3 -0.08 -14.56 18.73
C ASP A 3 0.11 -15.53 17.55
N CYS A 4 -0.41 -15.23 16.34
CA CYS A 4 -0.16 -16.08 15.17
C CYS A 4 1.33 -16.05 14.74
N LEU A 5 2.03 -14.92 14.93
CA LEU A 5 3.46 -14.83 14.59
C LEU A 5 4.30 -15.72 15.51
N GLN A 6 3.99 -15.74 16.81
CA GLN A 6 4.63 -16.63 17.77
C GLN A 6 4.24 -18.09 17.57
N GLN A 7 2.99 -18.39 17.19
CA GLN A 7 2.57 -19.75 16.82
C GLN A 7 3.26 -20.27 15.55
N LEU A 8 3.46 -19.42 14.54
CA LEU A 8 4.20 -19.77 13.31
C LEU A 8 5.69 -19.99 13.55
N LEU A 9 6.31 -19.18 14.42
CA LEU A 9 7.73 -19.34 14.76
C LEU A 9 7.99 -20.54 15.68
N ASN A 10 7.04 -20.88 16.56
CA ASN A 10 7.20 -21.93 17.56
C ASN A 10 6.75 -23.32 17.07
N ASN A 11 5.85 -23.41 16.09
CA ASN A 11 5.32 -24.69 15.66
C ASN A 11 5.25 -24.83 14.13
N THR A 12 6.20 -25.57 13.55
CA THR A 12 6.28 -25.90 12.12
C THR A 12 5.07 -26.69 11.61
N THR A 13 4.27 -27.32 12.50
CA THR A 13 3.03 -28.03 12.13
C THR A 13 1.80 -27.12 12.05
N ALA A 14 1.87 -25.88 12.54
CA ALA A 14 0.78 -24.89 12.48
C ALA A 14 0.57 -24.30 11.07
N PHE A 15 1.47 -24.57 10.12
CA PHE A 15 1.31 -24.20 8.71
C PHE A 15 0.13 -24.90 8.03
N LEU A 16 -0.41 -25.97 8.62
CA LEU A 16 -1.54 -26.74 8.12
C LEU A 16 -2.90 -26.31 8.69
N GLU A 17 -2.94 -25.45 9.73
CA GLU A 17 -4.18 -24.79 10.12
C GLU A 17 -4.51 -23.71 9.08
N THR A 18 -5.67 -23.79 8.46
CA THR A 18 -5.99 -23.08 7.21
C THR A 18 -6.20 -21.56 7.36
N GLU A 19 -6.21 -21.02 8.58
CA GLU A 19 -6.60 -19.63 8.86
C GLU A 19 -5.42 -18.68 9.12
N CYS A 20 -4.47 -18.99 10.02
CA CYS A 20 -3.31 -18.13 10.31
C CYS A 20 -2.36 -17.91 9.09
N PRO A 21 -1.92 -18.95 8.33
CA PRO A 21 -0.99 -18.76 7.23
C PRO A 21 -1.62 -17.97 6.07
N LYS A 22 -2.91 -18.16 5.80
CA LYS A 22 -3.64 -17.38 4.78
C LYS A 22 -3.71 -15.90 5.15
N LEU A 23 -3.98 -15.59 6.42
CA LEU A 23 -3.98 -14.21 6.92
C LEU A 23 -2.59 -13.57 6.87
N PHE A 24 -1.55 -14.34 7.21
CA PHE A 24 -0.17 -13.87 7.15
C PHE A 24 0.25 -13.57 5.70
N VAL A 25 0.00 -14.50 4.77
CA VAL A 25 0.28 -14.31 3.34
C VAL A 25 -0.49 -13.12 2.78
N SER A 26 -1.77 -12.95 3.13
CA SER A 26 -2.56 -11.80 2.68
C SER A 26 -1.98 -10.46 3.14
N LYS A 27 -1.51 -10.38 4.40
CA LYS A 27 -0.85 -9.17 4.91
C LYS A 27 0.53 -8.93 4.29
N ALA A 28 1.33 -9.99 4.12
CA ALA A 28 2.64 -9.90 3.49
C ALA A 28 2.54 -9.40 2.05
N ILE A 29 1.58 -9.91 1.28
CA ILE A 29 1.29 -9.44 -0.07
C ILE A 29 0.85 -7.98 -0.05
N GLY A 30 -0.04 -7.59 0.87
CA GLY A 30 -0.47 -6.19 1.02
C GLY A 30 0.70 -5.24 1.25
N TYR A 31 1.64 -5.60 2.13
CA TYR A 31 2.84 -4.79 2.34
C TYR A 31 3.81 -4.80 1.15
N ALA A 32 3.94 -5.93 0.45
CA ALA A 32 4.77 -6.01 -0.75
C ALA A 32 4.23 -5.10 -1.88
N VAL A 33 2.90 -5.02 -2.02
CA VAL A 33 2.25 -4.10 -2.98
C VAL A 33 2.53 -2.65 -2.61
N ILE A 34 2.36 -2.26 -1.34
CA ILE A 34 2.67 -0.90 -0.88
C ILE A 34 4.15 -0.56 -1.12
N ALA A 35 5.07 -1.46 -0.78
CA ALA A 35 6.50 -1.24 -0.98
C ALA A 35 6.87 -1.13 -2.47
N GLY A 36 6.33 -2.02 -3.32
CA GLY A 36 6.54 -1.98 -4.76
C GLY A 36 6.00 -0.70 -5.39
N SER A 37 4.80 -0.28 -4.98
CA SER A 37 4.19 0.97 -5.42
C SER A 37 5.02 2.20 -5.04
N ALA A 38 5.48 2.27 -3.78
CA ALA A 38 6.33 3.36 -3.32
C ALA A 38 7.66 3.44 -4.10
N LEU A 39 8.27 2.29 -4.43
CA LEU A 39 9.50 2.24 -5.23
C LEU A 39 9.34 2.81 -6.65
N VAL A 40 8.14 2.76 -7.23
CA VAL A 40 7.85 3.29 -8.56
C VAL A 40 7.38 4.75 -8.50
N LYS A 41 6.62 5.13 -7.47
CA LYS A 41 6.06 6.48 -7.31
C LYS A 41 7.08 7.49 -6.78
N LEU A 42 7.96 7.10 -5.86
CA LEU A 42 9.00 7.99 -5.30
C LEU A 42 9.97 8.55 -6.37
N PRO A 43 10.50 7.76 -7.34
CA PRO A 43 11.30 8.30 -8.43
C PRO A 43 10.54 9.29 -9.32
N GLN A 44 9.24 9.09 -9.49
CA GLN A 44 8.39 10.01 -10.26
C GLN A 44 8.22 11.35 -9.54
N ILE A 45 7.96 11.33 -8.23
CA ILE A 45 7.91 12.52 -7.37
C ILE A 45 9.24 13.28 -7.44
N LEU A 46 10.36 12.57 -7.28
CA LEU A 46 11.69 13.18 -7.33
C LEU A 46 12.03 13.77 -8.72
N LYS A 47 11.57 13.15 -9.80
CA LYS A 47 11.73 13.70 -11.16
C LYS A 47 10.95 14.99 -11.34
N ILE A 48 9.70 15.05 -10.89
CA ILE A 48 8.87 16.26 -10.96
C ILE A 48 9.51 17.38 -10.11
N HIS A 49 9.91 17.05 -8.88
CA HIS A 49 10.54 18.01 -7.97
C HIS A 49 11.85 18.57 -8.52
N ARG A 50 12.71 17.72 -9.12
CA ARG A 50 13.98 18.16 -9.72
C ARG A 50 13.83 18.90 -11.05
N ALA A 51 12.83 18.54 -11.86
CA ALA A 51 12.58 19.19 -13.14
C ALA A 51 11.95 20.58 -12.98
N GLY A 52 11.28 20.85 -11.85
CA GLY A 52 10.57 22.10 -11.60
C GLY A 52 9.44 22.39 -12.60
N SER A 53 9.13 21.41 -13.46
CA SER A 53 8.18 21.48 -14.56
C SER A 53 7.66 20.08 -14.84
N VAL A 54 6.35 19.97 -15.08
CA VAL A 54 5.67 18.71 -15.40
C VAL A 54 5.70 18.44 -16.91
N ALA A 55 6.62 19.07 -17.66
CA ALA A 55 6.77 18.90 -19.09
C ALA A 55 7.04 17.43 -19.45
N GLY A 56 6.05 16.78 -20.08
CA GLY A 56 6.08 15.36 -20.45
C GLY A 56 5.10 14.46 -19.69
N ILE A 57 4.44 14.96 -18.64
CA ILE A 57 3.37 14.28 -17.90
C ILE A 57 2.10 15.14 -17.95
N SER A 58 0.96 14.54 -18.27
CA SER A 58 -0.31 15.27 -18.30
C SER A 58 -0.72 15.68 -16.88
N HIS A 59 -0.87 16.98 -16.62
CA HIS A 59 -1.37 17.51 -15.35
C HIS A 59 -2.73 16.89 -14.97
N ALA A 60 -3.58 16.66 -15.97
CA ALA A 60 -4.88 16.02 -15.77
C ALA A 60 -4.73 14.58 -15.24
N SER A 61 -3.73 13.84 -15.70
CA SER A 61 -3.48 12.46 -15.22
C SER A 61 -3.15 12.42 -13.73
N VAL A 62 -2.29 13.34 -13.26
CA VAL A 62 -1.91 13.43 -11.84
C VAL A 62 -3.11 13.84 -10.99
N LEU A 63 -3.94 14.78 -11.48
CA LEU A 63 -5.18 15.17 -10.80
C LEU A 63 -6.18 14.02 -10.71
N PHE A 64 -6.38 13.26 -11.80
CA PHE A 64 -7.25 12.09 -11.79
C PHE A 64 -6.75 11.01 -10.83
N GLU A 65 -5.44 10.81 -10.76
CA GLU A 65 -4.83 9.87 -9.81
C GLU A 65 -5.08 10.32 -8.36
N PHE A 66 -4.89 11.61 -8.05
CA PHE A 66 -5.18 12.18 -6.73
C PHE A 66 -6.65 12.05 -6.33
N VAL A 67 -7.58 12.32 -7.25
CA VAL A 67 -9.03 12.17 -7.01
C VAL A 67 -9.40 10.71 -6.78
N ALA A 68 -8.87 9.78 -7.58
CA ALA A 68 -9.12 8.34 -7.41
C ALA A 68 -8.61 7.84 -6.05
N THR A 69 -7.44 8.31 -5.62
CA THR A 69 -6.85 8.04 -4.31
C THR A 69 -7.71 8.59 -3.17
N LEU A 70 -8.21 9.82 -3.28
CA LEU A 70 -9.14 10.43 -2.31
C LEU A 70 -10.44 9.63 -2.16
N VAL A 71 -11.03 9.19 -3.27
CA VAL A 71 -12.25 8.36 -3.26
C VAL A 71 -12.00 7.03 -2.55
N ASN A 72 -10.85 6.39 -2.79
CA ASN A 72 -10.48 5.15 -2.09
C ASN A 72 -10.32 5.39 -0.58
N VAL A 73 -9.57 6.41 -0.18
CA VAL A 73 -9.31 6.72 1.23
C VAL A 73 -10.60 7.09 1.97
N SER A 74 -11.48 7.87 1.35
CA SER A 74 -12.79 8.23 1.92
C SER A 74 -13.74 7.05 2.05
N TYR A 75 -13.62 6.01 1.21
CA TYR A 75 -14.34 4.76 1.39
C TYR A 75 -13.75 3.89 2.51
N PHE A 76 -12.42 3.77 2.59
CA PHE A 76 -11.77 2.86 3.53
C PHE A 76 -11.66 3.38 4.97
N LEU A 77 -11.51 4.70 5.18
CA LEU A 77 -11.34 5.29 6.52
C LEU A 77 -12.57 5.08 7.43
N PRO A 78 -13.82 5.35 7.00
CA PRO A 78 -15.00 5.13 7.84
C PRO A 78 -15.27 3.65 8.13
N LEU A 79 -14.81 2.76 7.25
CA LEU A 79 -14.96 1.31 7.40
C LEU A 79 -13.88 0.69 8.30
N GLY A 80 -12.89 1.47 8.77
CA GLY A 80 -11.87 1.01 9.70
C GLY A 80 -10.90 -0.02 9.09
N TYR A 81 -10.72 -0.02 7.77
CA TYR A 81 -9.80 -0.95 7.12
C TYR A 81 -8.35 -0.70 7.56
N PRO A 82 -7.54 -1.77 7.73
CA PRO A 82 -6.15 -1.65 8.14
C PRO A 82 -5.33 -0.86 7.13
N PHE A 83 -4.29 -0.17 7.60
CA PHE A 83 -3.38 0.62 6.76
C PHE A 83 -2.76 -0.17 5.60
N SER A 84 -2.63 -1.50 5.71
CA SER A 84 -2.20 -2.36 4.60
C SER A 84 -3.08 -2.29 3.35
N THR A 85 -4.32 -1.79 3.47
CA THR A 85 -5.29 -1.72 2.36
C THR A 85 -5.26 -0.36 1.65
N TRP A 86 -4.95 0.73 2.37
CA TRP A 86 -4.95 2.08 1.81
C TRP A 86 -3.59 2.79 1.93
N GLY A 87 -2.57 2.15 2.48
CA GLY A 87 -1.27 2.78 2.72
C GLY A 87 -0.55 3.22 1.45
N GLU A 88 -0.79 2.55 0.33
CA GLU A 88 -0.33 3.00 -1.00
C GLU A 88 -0.89 4.39 -1.36
N ASN A 89 -2.14 4.66 -0.99
CA ASN A 89 -2.80 5.93 -1.25
C ASN A 89 -2.19 7.10 -0.45
N ALA A 90 -1.52 6.83 0.68
CA ALA A 90 -0.85 7.86 1.47
C ALA A 90 0.38 8.44 0.75
N PHE A 91 1.13 7.60 0.02
CA PHE A 91 2.28 8.06 -0.78
C PHE A 91 1.85 8.89 -1.98
N LEU A 92 0.68 8.58 -2.55
CA LEU A 92 0.06 9.33 -3.64
C LEU A 92 -0.44 10.70 -3.20
N LEU A 93 -0.98 10.82 -1.99
CA LEU A 93 -1.39 12.11 -1.43
C LEU A 93 -0.20 13.04 -1.12
N ALA A 94 1.00 12.48 -0.95
CA ALA A 94 2.21 13.25 -0.66
C ALA A 94 2.93 13.81 -1.90
N GLN A 95 2.49 13.43 -3.11
CA GLN A 95 3.08 13.83 -4.39
C GLN A 95 2.78 15.28 -4.78
#